data_AF-A0A7V3I121-F1
#
_entry.id   AF-A0A7V3I121-F1
#
_cell.length_a   1.000
_cell.length_b   1.000
_cell.length_c   1.000
_cell.angle_alpha   90.00
_cell.angle_beta   90.00
_cell.angle_gamma   90.00
#
_symmetry.space_group_name_H-M   'P 1'
#
loop_
_entity.id
_entity.type
_entity.pdbx_description
1 polymer ?
#
loop_
_entity_poly.entity_id
_entity_poly.type
_entity_poly.pdbx_seq_one_letter_code
_entity_poly.pdbx_strand_id
1 'polypeptide(L)'
;MDWGCVGQMNLGMALWGALSGAETRLRKDHFDELLHLFVREFQRCGGPLLNPDRLRRHTVLYAAAMGVAWLLDAPALLLSRF
;
A
#
# COMPACT_ATOMS: atom_id res chain seq x y z
N MET A 1 -7.03 20.63 -1.15
CA MET A 1 -6.71 19.19 -1.01
C MET A 1 -6.86 18.55 -2.37
N ASP A 2 -5.96 17.61 -2.70
CA ASP A 2 -5.92 16.91 -3.98
C ASP A 2 -6.87 15.70 -4.00
N TRP A 3 -8.15 15.95 -4.31
CA TRP A 3 -9.18 14.90 -4.38
C TRP A 3 -9.46 14.43 -5.82
N GLY A 4 -8.64 14.82 -6.80
CA GLY A 4 -8.91 14.57 -8.23
C GLY A 4 -8.99 13.09 -8.61
N CYS A 5 -8.37 12.21 -7.82
CA CYS A 5 -8.30 10.76 -8.06
C CYS A 5 -9.07 9.92 -7.03
N VAL A 6 -9.98 10.51 -6.25
CA VAL A 6 -10.72 9.80 -5.20
C VAL A 6 -11.83 8.94 -5.79
N GLY A 7 -11.91 7.69 -5.34
CA GLY A 7 -12.93 6.73 -5.73
C GLY A 7 -13.02 5.56 -4.76
N GLN A 8 -13.96 4.64 -5.02
CA GLN A 8 -14.04 3.39 -4.26
C GLN A 8 -12.76 2.58 -4.48
N MET A 9 -12.06 2.22 -3.41
CA MET A 9 -10.80 1.48 -3.47
C MET A 9 -10.65 0.54 -2.28
N ASN A 10 -9.77 -0.45 -2.44
CA ASN A 10 -9.42 -1.33 -1.33
C ASN A 10 -8.49 -0.58 -0.35
N LEU A 11 -8.59 -0.88 0.95
CA LEU A 11 -7.75 -0.23 1.97
C LEU A 11 -6.25 -0.52 1.81
N GLY A 12 -5.88 -1.62 1.17
CA GLY A 12 -4.48 -1.93 0.85
C GLY A 12 -3.87 -0.90 -0.11
N MET A 13 -4.64 -0.43 -1.09
CA MET A 13 -4.25 0.67 -1.99
C MET A 13 -4.09 1.98 -1.22
N ALA A 14 -5.03 2.33 -0.36
CA ALA A 14 -4.95 3.55 0.45
C ALA A 14 -3.73 3.54 1.38
N LEU A 15 -3.47 2.40 2.04
CA LEU A 15 -2.29 2.22 2.89
C LEU A 15 -0.98 2.24 2.10
N TRP A 16 -0.93 1.60 0.93
CA TRP A 16 0.23 1.67 0.07
C TRP A 16 0.51 3.10 -0.37
N GLY A 17 -0.50 3.86 -0.80
CA GLY A 17 -0.33 5.25 -1.19
C GLY A 17 0.20 6.13 -0.05
N ALA A 18 -0.21 5.85 1.20
CA ALA A 18 0.30 6.57 2.37
C ALA A 18 1.73 6.18 2.76
N LEU A 19 2.11 4.90 2.57
CA LEU A 19 3.38 4.34 3.03
C LEU A 19 4.46 4.23 1.95
N SER A 20 4.12 4.37 0.67
CA SER A 20 5.05 4.14 -0.44
C SER A 20 6.25 5.09 -0.45
N GLY A 21 6.09 6.29 0.14
CA GLY A 21 7.16 7.27 0.32
C GLY A 21 7.88 7.19 1.67
N ALA A 22 7.50 6.25 2.55
CA ALA A 22 8.12 6.11 3.87
C ALA A 22 9.54 5.53 3.79
N GLU A 23 10.37 5.81 4.79
CA GLU A 23 11.69 5.21 4.90
C GLU A 23 11.62 3.68 4.93
N THR A 24 12.61 3.03 4.30
CA THR A 24 12.65 1.57 4.22
C THR A 24 12.71 0.92 5.61
N ARG A 25 13.35 1.56 6.59
CA ARG A 25 13.39 1.09 7.99
C ARG A 25 12.00 1.08 8.63
N LEU A 26 11.21 2.13 8.42
CA LEU A 26 9.84 2.20 8.93
C LEU A 26 9.00 1.04 8.39
N ARG A 27 9.14 0.73 7.10
CA ARG A 27 8.46 -0.41 6.49
C ARG A 27 8.98 -1.77 7.01
N LYS A 28 10.27 -1.89 7.29
CA LYS A 28 10.87 -3.15 7.72
C LYS A 28 10.54 -3.48 9.18
N ASP A 29 10.60 -2.47 10.04
CA ASP A 29 10.61 -2.67 11.49
C ASP A 29 9.26 -2.33 12.13
N HIS A 30 8.44 -1.46 11.51
CA HIS A 30 7.22 -0.92 12.12
C HIS A 30 5.93 -1.14 11.32
N PHE A 31 5.97 -1.87 10.21
CA PHE A 31 4.79 -2.02 9.36
C PHE A 31 3.61 -2.69 10.07
N ASP A 32 3.86 -3.74 10.85
CA ASP A 32 2.80 -4.44 11.59
C ASP A 32 2.22 -3.56 12.71
N GLU A 33 3.06 -2.78 13.40
CA GLU A 33 2.62 -1.81 14.42
C GLU A 33 1.74 -0.71 13.82
N LEU A 34 2.12 -0.17 12.65
CA LEU A 34 1.34 0.82 11.92
C LEU A 34 0.00 0.26 11.44
N LEU A 35 -0.05 -1.02 11.03
CA LEU A 35 -1.29 -1.69 10.68
C LEU A 35 -2.22 -1.84 11.90
N HIS A 36 -1.68 -2.26 13.05
CA HIS A 36 -2.48 -2.35 14.28
C HIS A 36 -2.99 -0.98 14.74
N LEU A 37 -2.16 0.05 14.65
CA LEU A 37 -2.56 1.43 14.90
C LEU A 37 -3.70 1.84 13.97
N PHE A 38 -3.55 1.62 12.66
CA PHE A 38 -4.58 1.94 11.68
C PHE A 38 -5.90 1.23 11.99
N VAL A 39 -5.88 -0.08 12.27
CA VAL A 39 -7.10 -0.84 12.57
C VAL A 39 -7.81 -0.29 13.80
N ARG A 40 -7.06 0.03 14.87
CA ARG A 40 -7.59 0.62 16.09
C ARG A 40 -8.25 1.97 15.83
N GLU A 41 -7.55 2.86 15.12
CA GLU A 41 -8.07 4.20 14.83
C GLU A 41 -9.25 4.15 13.85
N PHE A 42 -9.20 3.26 12.86
CA PHE A 42 -10.29 3.06 11.91
C PHE A 42 -11.58 2.66 12.62
N GLN A 43 -11.49 1.72 13.57
CA GLN A 43 -12.63 1.34 14.42
C GLN A 43 -13.08 2.49 15.33
N ARG A 44 -12.13 3.20 15.97
CA ARG A 44 -12.42 4.36 16.85
C ARG A 44 -13.17 5.47 16.10
N CYS A 45 -12.88 5.65 14.81
CA CYS A 45 -13.53 6.63 13.94
C CYS A 45 -14.85 6.13 13.32
N GLY A 46 -15.38 4.99 13.76
CA GLY A 46 -16.68 4.47 13.32
C GLY A 46 -16.63 3.47 12.16
N GLY A 47 -15.43 3.06 11.74
CA GLY A 47 -15.26 1.98 10.77
C GLY A 47 -15.54 0.59 11.36
N PRO A 48 -15.82 -0.43 10.52
CA PRO A 48 -15.96 -1.81 10.98
C PRO A 48 -14.66 -2.35 11.56
N LEU A 49 -14.77 -3.38 12.41
CA LEU A 49 -13.61 -4.14 12.90
C LEU A 49 -12.91 -4.83 11.72
N LEU A 50 -11.64 -4.48 11.50
CA LEU A 50 -10.82 -5.04 10.44
C LEU A 50 -9.94 -6.18 10.98
N ASN A 51 -9.70 -7.19 10.15
CA ASN A 51 -8.68 -8.21 10.40
C ASN A 51 -7.30 -7.68 9.95
N PRO A 52 -6.33 -7.49 10.87
CA PRO A 52 -5.01 -6.95 10.53
C PRO A 52 -4.23 -7.82 9.52
N ASP A 53 -4.29 -9.14 9.64
CA ASP A 53 -3.61 -10.05 8.71
C ASP A 53 -4.18 -9.97 7.29
N ARG A 54 -5.51 -9.84 7.19
CA ARG A 54 -6.16 -9.64 5.89
C ARG A 54 -5.72 -8.32 5.28
N LEU A 55 -5.67 -7.26 6.08
CA LEU A 55 -5.24 -5.93 5.63
C LEU A 55 -3.78 -5.96 5.16
N ARG A 56 -2.89 -6.56 5.95
CA ARG A 56 -1.48 -6.80 5.60
C ARG A 56 -1.34 -7.48 4.24
N ARG A 57 -2.06 -8.57 4.02
CA ARG A 57 -2.04 -9.31 2.75
C ARG A 57 -2.46 -8.43 1.57
N HIS A 58 -3.55 -7.67 1.71
CA HIS A 58 -4.01 -6.80 0.62
C HIS A 58 -3.00 -5.69 0.31
N THR A 59 -2.39 -5.07 1.32
CA THR A 59 -1.36 -4.05 1.12
C THR A 59 -0.14 -4.60 0.40
N VAL A 60 0.36 -5.78 0.80
CA VAL A 60 1.51 -6.43 0.14
C VAL A 60 1.17 -6.86 -1.29
N LEU A 61 -0.01 -7.44 -1.52
CA LEU A 61 -0.47 -7.82 -2.86
C LEU A 61 -0.59 -6.62 -3.78
N TYR A 62 -1.15 -5.51 -3.29
CA TYR A 62 -1.25 -4.28 -4.07
C TYR A 62 0.13 -3.72 -4.41
N ALA A 63 1.05 -3.67 -3.43
CA ALA A 63 2.43 -3.22 -3.67
C ALA A 63 3.15 -4.08 -4.72
N ALA A 64 2.98 -5.41 -4.67
CA ALA A 64 3.56 -6.33 -5.64
C ALA A 64 2.95 -6.12 -7.04
N ALA A 65 1.62 -6.01 -7.14
CA ALA A 65 0.93 -5.76 -8.40
C ALA A 65 1.38 -4.43 -9.04
N MET A 66 1.48 -3.36 -8.24
CA MET A 66 1.99 -2.06 -8.69
C MET A 66 3.44 -2.14 -9.16
N GLY A 67 4.30 -2.82 -8.40
CA GLY A 67 5.70 -3.03 -8.79
C GLY A 67 5.83 -3.74 -10.13
N VAL A 68 5.03 -4.80 -10.35
CA VAL A 68 4.99 -5.52 -11.64
C VAL A 68 4.46 -4.62 -12.76
N ALA A 69 3.35 -3.93 -12.53
CA ALA A 69 2.75 -3.04 -13.53
C ALA A 69 3.70 -1.91 -13.96
N TRP A 70 4.47 -1.34 -13.03
CA TRP A 70 5.44 -0.29 -13.31
C TRP A 70 6.71 -0.79 -14.00
N LEU A 71 7.13 -2.02 -13.71
CA LEU A 71 8.34 -2.61 -14.28
C LEU A 71 8.07 -3.39 -15.57
N LEU A 72 6.82 -3.47 -16.04
CA LEU A 72 6.44 -4.29 -17.18
C LEU A 72 7.19 -3.91 -18.46
N ASP A 73 7.43 -2.60 -18.66
CA ASP A 73 8.15 -2.08 -19.83
C ASP A 73 9.68 -2.10 -19.67
N ALA A 74 10.18 -2.34 -18.45
CA ALA A 74 11.61 -2.25 -18.15
C ALA A 74 12.46 -3.21 -19.00
N PRO A 75 12.08 -4.49 -19.25
CA PRO A 75 12.87 -5.37 -20.09
C PRO A 75 13.04 -4.87 -21.52
N ALA A 76 11.96 -4.37 -22.15
CA ALA A 76 12.00 -3.83 -23.51
C ALA A 76 12.86 -2.55 -23.59
N LEU A 77 12.77 -1.68 -22.58
CA LEU A 77 13.58 -0.47 -22.48
C LEU A 77 15.06 -0.77 -22.25
N LEU A 78 15.39 -1.82 -21.49
CA LEU A 78 16.77 -2.24 -21.27
C LEU A 78 17.37 -2.84 -22.55
N LEU A 79 16.61 -3.66 -23.29
CA LEU A 79 17.06 -4.29 -24.54
C LEU A 79 17.22 -3.31 -25.70
N SER A 80 16.50 -2.19 -25.71
CA SER A 80 16.64 -1.16 -26.76
C SER A 80 17.80 -0.19 -26.56
N ARG A 81 18.49 -0.26 -25.40
CA ARG A 81 19.64 0.59 -25.05
C ARG A 81 21.01 -0.07 -25.26
N PHE A 82 21.03 -1.37 -25.58
CA PHE A 82 22.23 -2.14 -25.92
C PHE A 82 22.12 -2.66 -27.35
#